data_AF-A0A6P8JAU6-F1
#
_entry.id   AF-A0A6P8JAU6-F1
#
_cell.length_a   1.000
_cell.length_b   1.000
_cell.length_c   1.000
_cell.angle_alpha   90.00
_cell.angle_beta   90.00
_cell.angle_gamma   90.00
#
_symmetry.space_group_name_H-M   'P 1'
#
loop_
_entity.id
_entity.type
_entity.pdbx_description
1 polymer ?
#
loop_
_entity_poly.entity_id
_entity_poly.type
_entity_poly.pdbx_seq_one_letter_code
_entity_poly.pdbx_strand_id
1 'polypeptide(L)'
;MVLCFKRISKWRGRWRRSRRKKEERESLQQTENELWLEYFSPYLHIWPFHELCTRLEANVSQGLTSEAAGRKLARNGKNILPLPTKQDLRPWKFLKSCFSVLGIIILLSSIASFAMYYLFATETSDNGKVDPEFLVAGIILLCTFFLAGLMAQMQGDDDEDMLIAFDELMPMYCTVIRDGEKEVILTQDLVAGDTLPIKYGQRLPADIRFFSTTGLELNNVALTGHSKPMHITPLASEGRQRYSRIEYIKD
;
A
#
# COMPACT_ATOMS: atom_id res chain seq x y z
N MET A 1 -59.77 2.99 -25.90
CA MET A 1 -58.82 3.48 -24.88
C MET A 1 -57.99 2.29 -24.40
N VAL A 2 -56.81 2.06 -24.99
CA VAL A 2 -55.89 0.99 -24.54
C VAL A 2 -54.49 1.58 -24.45
N LEU A 3 -54.07 1.82 -23.22
CA LEU A 3 -52.78 2.42 -22.86
C LEU A 3 -51.67 1.37 -22.95
N CYS A 4 -50.75 1.67 -23.86
CA CYS A 4 -49.46 1.09 -24.20
C CYS A 4 -48.74 0.24 -23.12
N PHE A 5 -48.39 -0.98 -23.50
CA PHE A 5 -47.59 -1.98 -22.78
C PHE A 5 -46.07 -1.68 -22.74
N LYS A 6 -45.66 -0.41 -22.60
CA LYS A 6 -44.24 0.01 -22.70
C LYS A 6 -43.45 0.03 -21.39
N ARG A 7 -44.04 -0.38 -20.25
CA ARG A 7 -43.46 -0.18 -18.90
C ARG A 7 -42.72 -1.38 -18.31
N ILE A 8 -42.78 -2.57 -18.93
CA ILE A 8 -42.20 -3.82 -18.38
C ILE A 8 -40.76 -4.09 -18.85
N SER A 9 -40.34 -3.58 -20.02
CA SER A 9 -38.98 -3.85 -20.55
C SER A 9 -37.86 -3.12 -19.80
N LYS A 10 -38.13 -1.90 -19.28
CA LYS A 10 -37.15 -1.14 -18.47
C LYS A 10 -36.90 -1.78 -17.09
N TRP A 11 -37.89 -2.48 -16.53
CA TRP A 11 -37.74 -3.18 -15.26
C TRP A 11 -36.84 -4.41 -15.37
N ARG A 12 -37.02 -5.26 -16.40
CA ARG A 12 -36.12 -6.41 -16.61
C ARG A 12 -34.65 -6.00 -16.83
N GLY A 13 -34.40 -4.89 -17.52
CA GLY A 13 -33.05 -4.34 -17.69
C GLY A 13 -32.41 -3.81 -16.40
N ARG A 14 -33.20 -3.19 -15.52
CA ARG A 14 -32.74 -2.69 -14.20
C ARG A 14 -32.45 -3.83 -13.23
N TRP A 15 -33.29 -4.88 -13.22
CA TRP A 15 -33.04 -6.09 -12.43
C TRP A 15 -31.82 -6.86 -12.93
N ARG A 16 -31.62 -7.01 -14.24
CA ARG A 16 -30.38 -7.60 -14.80
C ARG A 16 -29.13 -6.80 -14.44
N ARG A 17 -29.17 -5.46 -14.49
CA ARG A 17 -28.04 -4.61 -14.05
C ARG A 17 -27.78 -4.68 -12.54
N SER A 18 -28.83 -4.75 -11.72
CA SER A 18 -28.70 -4.91 -10.28
C SER A 18 -28.14 -6.27 -9.90
N ARG A 19 -28.56 -7.32 -10.59
CA ARG A 19 -28.06 -8.69 -10.41
C ARG A 19 -26.61 -8.81 -10.85
N ARG A 20 -26.27 -8.26 -12.02
CA ARG A 20 -24.89 -8.19 -12.53
C ARG A 20 -23.97 -7.36 -11.63
N LYS A 21 -24.42 -6.24 -11.06
CA LYS A 21 -23.65 -5.46 -10.06
C LYS A 21 -23.49 -6.19 -8.73
N LYS A 22 -24.47 -7.01 -8.34
CA LYS A 22 -24.41 -7.83 -7.14
C LYS A 22 -23.46 -9.03 -7.36
N GLU A 23 -23.53 -9.67 -8.51
CA GLU A 23 -22.62 -10.72 -8.96
C GLU A 23 -21.18 -10.19 -9.12
N GLU A 24 -20.99 -8.98 -9.68
CA GLU A 24 -19.69 -8.28 -9.71
C GLU A 24 -19.17 -8.00 -8.29
N ARG A 25 -20.02 -7.52 -7.36
CA ARG A 25 -19.64 -7.31 -5.95
C ARG A 25 -19.33 -8.60 -5.18
N GLU A 26 -20.09 -9.66 -5.42
CA GLU A 26 -19.85 -10.99 -4.84
C GLU A 26 -18.58 -11.62 -5.42
N SER A 27 -18.27 -11.38 -6.71
CA SER A 27 -17.02 -11.84 -7.35
C SER A 27 -15.76 -11.11 -6.87
N LEU A 28 -15.92 -9.91 -6.30
CA LEU A 28 -14.84 -9.09 -5.73
C LEU A 28 -14.64 -9.31 -4.22
N GLN A 29 -15.43 -10.20 -3.61
CA GLN A 29 -15.29 -10.50 -2.19
C GLN A 29 -14.04 -11.38 -2.01
N GLN A 30 -13.09 -10.91 -1.20
CA GLN A 30 -11.85 -11.64 -0.92
C GLN A 30 -12.16 -13.03 -0.39
N THR A 31 -11.42 -14.02 -0.88
CA THR A 31 -11.54 -15.41 -0.44
C THR A 31 -10.97 -15.57 0.98
N GLU A 32 -11.42 -16.59 1.73
CA GLU A 32 -10.86 -16.90 3.05
C GLU A 32 -9.33 -17.08 3.01
N ASN A 33 -8.83 -17.71 1.95
CA ASN A 33 -7.40 -17.89 1.71
C ASN A 33 -6.64 -16.56 1.52
N GLU A 34 -7.29 -15.52 1.00
CA GLU A 34 -6.68 -14.21 0.79
C GLU A 34 -6.65 -13.38 2.06
N LEU A 35 -7.73 -13.42 2.84
CA LEU A 35 -7.75 -12.84 4.18
C LEU A 35 -6.71 -13.52 5.08
N TRP A 36 -6.59 -14.84 4.97
CA TRP A 36 -5.54 -15.61 5.64
C TRP A 36 -4.15 -15.16 5.19
N LEU A 37 -3.93 -14.98 3.89
CA LEU A 37 -2.65 -14.51 3.36
C LEU A 37 -2.31 -13.12 3.88
N GLU A 38 -3.26 -12.19 3.88
CA GLU A 38 -3.08 -10.83 4.40
C GLU A 38 -2.69 -10.83 5.88
N TYR A 39 -3.39 -11.64 6.69
CA TYR A 39 -3.12 -11.74 8.12
C TYR A 39 -1.79 -12.44 8.46
N PHE A 40 -1.44 -13.51 7.73
CA PHE A 40 -0.27 -14.35 8.03
C PHE A 40 0.96 -14.08 7.16
N SER A 41 0.91 -13.09 6.26
CA SER A 41 2.00 -12.74 5.33
C SER A 41 3.40 -12.71 5.98
N PRO A 42 3.61 -12.11 7.17
CA PRO A 42 4.94 -12.06 7.81
C PRO A 42 5.49 -13.44 8.23
N TYR A 43 4.61 -14.43 8.44
CA TYR A 43 4.93 -15.72 9.05
C TYR A 43 4.96 -16.88 8.05
N LEU A 44 4.73 -16.61 6.75
CA LEU A 44 4.65 -17.64 5.71
C LEU A 44 5.93 -18.48 5.59
N HIS A 45 7.09 -17.93 5.97
CA HIS A 45 8.38 -18.62 5.95
C HIS A 45 8.48 -19.76 6.99
N ILE A 46 7.68 -19.70 8.07
CA ILE A 46 7.65 -20.68 9.16
C ILE A 46 6.59 -21.76 8.91
N TRP A 47 5.57 -21.44 8.12
CA TRP A 47 4.45 -22.34 7.86
C TRP A 47 4.91 -23.64 7.20
N PRO A 48 4.31 -24.82 7.48
CA PRO A 48 4.61 -26.04 6.73
C PRO A 48 4.40 -25.85 5.22
N PHE A 49 5.38 -26.28 4.41
CA PHE A 49 5.38 -26.02 2.97
C PHE A 49 4.16 -26.60 2.25
N HIS A 50 3.76 -27.82 2.59
CA HIS A 50 2.60 -28.49 1.99
C HIS A 50 1.30 -27.73 2.29
N GLU A 51 1.08 -27.31 3.53
CA GLU A 51 -0.12 -26.57 3.92
C GLU A 51 -0.17 -25.18 3.24
N LEU A 52 0.99 -24.54 3.10
CA LEU A 52 1.09 -23.29 2.35
C LEU A 52 0.68 -23.47 0.88
N CYS A 53 1.17 -24.52 0.21
CA CYS A 53 0.82 -24.80 -1.18
C CYS A 53 -0.69 -25.03 -1.34
N THR A 54 -1.30 -25.77 -0.41
CA THR A 54 -2.75 -26.01 -0.41
C THR A 54 -3.53 -24.71 -0.25
N ARG A 55 -3.16 -23.84 0.71
CA ARG A 55 -3.85 -22.56 0.94
C ARG A 55 -3.66 -21.56 -0.20
N LEU A 56 -2.49 -21.54 -0.81
CA LEU A 56 -2.21 -20.70 -1.98
C LEU A 56 -2.76 -21.29 -3.28
N GLU A 57 -3.39 -22.47 -3.25
CA GLU A 57 -3.84 -23.20 -4.44
C GLU A 57 -2.71 -23.35 -5.46
N ALA A 58 -1.49 -23.55 -4.98
CA ALA A 58 -0.26 -23.58 -5.75
C ALA A 58 0.16 -25.02 -6.03
N ASN A 59 0.50 -25.30 -7.29
CA ASN A 59 1.10 -26.57 -7.70
C ASN A 59 2.58 -26.36 -8.03
N VAL A 60 3.46 -27.06 -7.32
CA VAL A 60 4.91 -26.89 -7.42
C VAL A 60 5.47 -27.41 -8.76
N SER A 61 4.87 -28.45 -9.34
CA SER A 61 5.38 -29.08 -10.56
C SER A 61 4.78 -28.46 -11.83
N GLN A 62 3.47 -28.22 -11.83
CA GLN A 62 2.75 -27.70 -12.99
C GLN A 62 2.50 -26.19 -12.94
N GLY A 63 2.75 -25.54 -11.81
CA GLY A 63 2.40 -24.14 -11.63
C GLY A 63 0.89 -23.90 -11.57
N LEU A 64 0.48 -22.63 -11.63
CA LEU A 64 -0.94 -22.27 -11.71
C LEU A 64 -1.47 -22.45 -13.12
N THR A 65 -2.79 -22.63 -13.25
CA THR A 65 -3.41 -22.50 -14.58
C THR A 65 -3.58 -21.03 -14.95
N SER A 66 -3.49 -20.71 -16.25
CA SER A 66 -3.68 -19.34 -16.73
C SER A 66 -5.04 -18.75 -16.31
N GLU A 67 -6.08 -19.59 -16.25
CA GLU A 67 -7.40 -19.18 -15.78
C GLU A 67 -7.43 -18.88 -14.27
N ALA A 68 -6.76 -19.69 -13.44
CA ALA A 68 -6.67 -19.43 -12.00
C ALA A 68 -5.87 -18.15 -11.73
N ALA A 69 -4.76 -17.94 -12.45
CA ALA A 69 -3.96 -16.73 -12.35
C ALA A 69 -4.78 -15.48 -12.76
N GLY A 70 -5.49 -15.54 -13.88
CA GLY A 70 -6.36 -14.45 -14.34
C GLY A 70 -7.47 -14.11 -13.34
N ARG A 71 -8.09 -15.11 -12.70
CA ARG A 71 -9.09 -14.90 -11.64
C ARG A 71 -8.50 -14.22 -10.41
N LYS A 72 -7.32 -14.66 -9.96
CA LYS A 72 -6.60 -14.03 -8.84
C LYS A 72 -6.19 -12.59 -9.16
N LEU A 73 -5.68 -12.34 -10.37
CA LEU A 73 -5.27 -11.02 -10.82
C LEU A 73 -6.46 -10.04 -10.89
N ALA A 74 -7.61 -10.50 -11.42
CA ALA A 74 -8.81 -9.69 -11.49
C ALA A 74 -9.37 -9.31 -10.10
N ARG A 75 -9.15 -10.16 -9.09
CA ARG A 75 -9.63 -9.96 -7.72
C ARG A 75 -8.67 -9.14 -6.86
N ASN A 76 -7.38 -9.45 -6.91
CA ASN A 76 -6.35 -8.85 -6.04
C ASN A 76 -5.69 -7.61 -6.66
N GLY A 77 -5.84 -7.42 -7.96
CA GLY A 77 -5.13 -6.37 -8.68
C GLY A 77 -3.70 -6.77 -9.04
N LYS A 78 -3.00 -5.83 -9.67
CA LYS A 78 -1.65 -6.03 -10.18
C LYS A 78 -0.61 -5.95 -9.07
N ASN A 79 0.51 -6.66 -9.25
CA ASN A 79 1.70 -6.57 -8.41
C ASN A 79 2.49 -5.29 -8.73
N ILE A 80 1.98 -4.15 -8.28
CA ILE A 80 2.59 -2.82 -8.48
C ILE A 80 2.53 -2.08 -7.14
N LEU A 81 3.60 -1.37 -6.80
CA LEU A 81 3.59 -0.47 -5.64
C LEU A 81 2.59 0.69 -5.87
N PRO A 82 1.92 1.19 -4.82
CA PRO A 82 0.98 2.29 -4.93
C PRO A 82 1.71 3.61 -5.21
N LEU A 83 2.17 3.80 -6.44
CA LEU A 83 2.80 5.02 -6.91
C LEU A 83 1.73 6.08 -7.23
N PRO A 84 1.93 7.35 -6.85
CA PRO A 84 0.99 8.41 -7.17
C PRO A 84 0.90 8.59 -8.70
N THR A 85 -0.25 8.20 -9.27
CA THR A 85 -0.47 8.17 -10.73
C THR A 85 -0.64 9.57 -11.34
N LYS A 86 -0.85 10.59 -10.50
CA LYS A 86 -1.06 11.99 -10.92
C LYS A 86 -0.21 12.91 -10.07
N GLN A 87 0.70 13.62 -10.73
CA GLN A 87 1.38 14.76 -10.14
C GLN A 87 0.36 15.89 -10.04
N ASP A 88 -0.16 16.14 -8.83
CA ASP A 88 -0.95 17.34 -8.56
C ASP A 88 -0.12 18.58 -8.92
N LEU A 89 -0.79 19.66 -9.34
CA LEU A 89 -0.11 20.93 -9.58
C LEU A 89 0.66 21.34 -8.32
N ARG A 90 1.96 21.66 -8.46
CA ARG A 90 2.86 22.00 -7.34
C ARG A 90 2.26 22.93 -6.27
N PRO A 91 1.54 24.04 -6.58
CA PRO A 91 0.96 24.88 -5.55
C PRO A 91 -0.21 24.21 -4.79
N TRP A 92 -0.93 23.29 -5.42
CA TRP A 92 -2.00 22.54 -4.79
C TRP A 92 -1.47 21.48 -3.82
N LYS A 93 -0.38 20.80 -4.21
CA LYS A 93 0.33 19.85 -3.34
C LYS A 93 0.82 20.56 -2.06
N PHE A 94 1.46 21.72 -2.21
CA PHE A 94 1.90 22.55 -1.09
C PHE A 94 0.73 22.94 -0.17
N LEU A 95 -0.37 23.47 -0.74
CA LEU A 95 -1.52 23.89 0.05
C LEU A 95 -2.10 22.71 0.84
N LYS A 96 -2.22 21.53 0.21
CA LYS A 96 -2.68 20.31 0.88
C LYS A 96 -1.74 19.91 2.04
N SER A 97 -0.42 20.03 1.86
CA SER A 97 0.57 19.76 2.91
C SER A 97 0.50 20.76 4.06
N CYS A 98 0.17 22.03 3.80
CA CYS A 98 -0.06 23.04 4.84
C CYS A 98 -1.24 22.68 5.76
N PHE A 99 -2.30 22.07 5.21
CA PHE A 99 -3.50 21.65 5.97
C PHE A 99 -3.38 20.25 6.58
N SER A 100 -2.18 19.88 7.05
CA SER A 100 -2.00 18.73 7.93
C SER A 100 -2.69 18.96 9.29
N VAL A 101 -2.92 17.92 10.09
CA VAL A 101 -3.56 18.03 11.42
C VAL A 101 -2.85 19.09 12.28
N LEU A 102 -1.52 19.05 12.31
CA LEU A 102 -0.70 20.04 13.00
C LEU A 102 -0.82 21.43 12.38
N GLY A 103 -0.78 21.53 11.05
CA GLY A 103 -0.93 22.80 10.35
C GLY A 103 -2.28 23.48 10.63
N ILE A 104 -3.37 22.72 10.69
CA ILE A 104 -4.70 23.22 11.07
C ILE A 104 -4.68 23.79 12.50
N ILE A 105 -4.03 23.12 13.45
CA ILE A 105 -3.91 23.58 14.84
C ILE A 105 -3.12 24.90 14.92
N ILE A 106 -2.02 25.01 14.17
CA ILE A 106 -1.20 26.24 14.11
C ILE A 106 -2.00 27.38 13.48
N LEU A 107 -2.74 27.09 12.41
CA LEU A 107 -3.57 28.08 11.72
C LEU A 107 -4.69 28.60 12.62
N LEU A 108 -5.40 27.71 13.32
CA LEU A 108 -6.44 28.09 14.28
C LEU A 108 -5.86 28.92 15.43
N SER A 109 -4.68 28.55 15.94
CA SER A 109 -3.97 29.32 16.96
C SER A 109 -3.61 30.73 16.46
N SER A 110 -3.10 30.85 15.23
CA SER A 110 -2.78 32.15 14.61
C SER A 110 -4.03 33.02 14.45
N ILE A 111 -5.14 32.45 13.95
CA ILE A 111 -6.43 33.15 13.82
C ILE A 111 -6.94 33.61 15.19
N ALA A 112 -6.83 32.78 16.23
CA ALA A 112 -7.21 33.15 17.59
C ALA A 112 -6.36 34.31 18.13
N SER A 113 -5.04 34.33 17.87
CA SER A 113 -4.17 35.45 18.27
C SER A 113 -4.57 36.76 17.59
N PHE A 114 -4.89 36.73 16.29
CA PHE A 114 -5.38 37.91 15.57
C PHE A 114 -6.76 38.38 16.07
N ALA A 115 -7.67 37.44 16.37
CA ALA A 115 -8.98 37.76 16.93
C ALA A 115 -8.87 38.42 18.30
N MET A 116 -8.01 37.90 19.18
CA MET A 116 -7.74 38.49 20.50
C MET A 116 -7.16 39.89 20.38
N TYR A 117 -6.18 40.10 19.48
CA TYR A 117 -5.65 41.45 19.21
C TYR A 117 -6.75 42.43 18.77
N TYR A 118 -7.64 42.01 17.86
CA TYR A 118 -8.74 42.86 17.39
C TYR A 118 -9.72 43.22 18.51
N LEU A 119 -10.12 42.25 19.34
CA LEU A 119 -11.03 42.50 20.47
C LEU A 119 -10.42 43.50 21.47
N PHE A 120 -9.17 43.29 21.88
CA PHE A 120 -8.51 44.21 22.80
C PHE A 120 -8.33 45.61 22.21
N ALA A 121 -8.02 45.72 20.91
CA ALA A 121 -7.93 46.99 20.21
C ALA A 121 -9.26 47.75 20.15
N THR A 122 -10.41 47.05 20.15
CA THR A 122 -11.73 47.69 20.17
C THR A 122 -12.20 48.15 21.55
N GLU A 123 -11.76 47.49 22.63
CA GLU A 123 -12.16 47.86 24.01
C GLU A 123 -11.31 49.00 24.60
N THR A 124 -10.05 49.15 24.18
CA THR A 124 -9.14 50.22 24.67
C THR A 124 -9.24 51.49 23.82
N SER A 125 -10.39 52.17 23.88
CA SER A 125 -10.64 53.41 23.12
C SER A 125 -10.04 54.69 23.74
N ASP A 126 -9.47 54.64 24.96
CA ASP A 126 -9.19 55.86 25.75
C ASP A 126 -7.74 56.03 26.25
N ASN A 127 -6.73 55.86 25.38
CA ASN A 127 -5.28 56.07 25.63
C ASN A 127 -4.48 54.89 26.23
N GLY A 128 -5.01 53.66 26.19
CA GLY A 128 -4.23 52.45 26.48
C GLY A 128 -3.47 51.98 25.24
N LYS A 129 -2.14 51.91 25.30
CA LYS A 129 -1.34 51.26 24.23
C LYS A 129 -1.80 49.80 24.13
N VAL A 130 -2.22 49.36 22.95
CA VAL A 130 -2.52 47.94 22.72
C VAL A 130 -1.22 47.16 22.77
N ASP A 131 -1.14 46.15 23.63
CA ASP A 131 0.04 45.30 23.72
C ASP A 131 0.25 44.55 22.40
N PRO A 132 1.41 44.73 21.73
CA PRO A 132 1.66 44.15 20.40
C PRO A 132 1.91 42.63 20.45
N GLU A 133 1.93 42.03 21.65
CA GLU A 133 2.30 40.64 21.87
C GLU A 133 1.42 39.66 21.09
N PHE A 134 0.10 39.86 21.07
CA PHE A 134 -0.83 38.99 20.32
C PHE A 134 -0.66 39.11 18.80
N LEU A 135 -0.34 40.32 18.30
CA LEU A 135 -0.09 40.54 16.88
C LEU A 135 1.23 39.89 16.45
N VAL A 136 2.29 40.06 17.25
CA VAL A 136 3.59 39.44 17.02
C VAL A 136 3.47 37.92 17.06
N ALA A 137 2.77 37.36 18.07
CA ALA A 137 2.50 35.93 18.17
C ALA A 137 1.72 35.40 16.96
N GLY A 138 0.67 36.12 16.52
CA GLY A 138 -0.13 35.75 15.35
C GLY A 138 0.70 35.69 14.06
N ILE A 139 1.59 36.68 13.84
CA ILE A 139 2.51 36.72 12.70
C ILE A 139 3.53 35.57 12.78
N ILE A 140 4.13 35.33 13.94
CA ILE A 140 5.10 34.23 14.12
C ILE A 140 4.43 32.88 13.84
N LEU A 141 3.21 32.66 14.35
CA LEU A 141 2.46 31.44 14.09
C LEU A 141 2.07 31.29 12.62
N LEU A 142 1.72 32.38 11.94
CA LEU A 142 1.44 32.36 10.50
C LEU A 142 2.70 32.01 9.68
N CYS A 143 3.85 32.59 10.02
CA CYS A 143 5.14 32.21 9.40
C CYS A 143 5.47 30.73 9.67
N THR A 144 5.24 30.27 10.90
CA THR A 144 5.46 28.87 11.31
C THR A 144 4.56 27.92 10.52
N PHE A 145 3.30 28.30 10.24
CA PHE A 145 2.37 27.52 9.42
C PHE A 145 2.91 27.27 8.00
N PHE A 146 3.41 28.32 7.33
CA PHE A 146 4.00 28.18 5.99
C PHE A 146 5.29 27.35 6.01
N LEU A 147 6.15 27.56 7.01
CA LEU A 147 7.38 26.79 7.16
C LEU A 147 7.10 25.31 7.42
N ALA A 148 6.11 25.00 8.28
CA ALA A 148 5.69 23.64 8.56
C ALA A 148 5.12 22.96 7.30
N GLY A 149 4.34 23.69 6.49
CA GLY A 149 3.84 23.19 5.20
C GLY A 149 4.95 22.88 4.20
N LEU A 150 5.99 23.72 4.14
CA LEU A 150 7.17 23.50 3.28
C LEU A 150 7.93 22.24 3.71
N MET A 151 8.21 22.10 5.01
CA MET A 151 8.88 20.92 5.55
C MET A 151 8.05 19.64 5.30
N ALA A 152 6.74 19.70 5.49
CA ALA A 152 5.84 18.57 5.22
C ALA A 152 5.83 18.19 3.74
N GLN A 153 5.92 19.16 2.82
CA GLN A 153 6.03 18.87 1.40
C GLN A 153 7.37 18.19 1.08
N MET A 154 8.49 18.72 1.57
CA MET A 154 9.81 18.15 1.31
C MET A 154 9.90 16.69 1.78
N GLN A 155 9.38 16.41 2.98
CA GLN A 155 9.30 15.03 3.49
C GLN A 155 8.44 14.12 2.61
N GLY A 156 7.31 14.62 2.13
CA GLY A 156 6.45 13.85 1.22
C GLY A 156 7.08 13.62 -0.16
N ASP A 157 7.87 14.57 -0.67
CA ASP A 157 8.61 14.41 -1.93
C ASP A 157 9.74 13.37 -1.77
N ASP A 158 10.49 13.41 -0.65
CA ASP A 158 11.53 12.43 -0.33
C ASP A 158 10.95 11.00 -0.21
N ASP A 159 9.78 10.84 0.42
CA ASP A 159 9.09 9.56 0.55
C ASP A 159 8.64 9.01 -0.82
N GLU A 160 8.12 9.87 -1.71
CA GLU A 160 7.73 9.49 -3.07
C GLU A 160 8.95 9.05 -3.91
N ASP A 161 10.07 9.77 -3.80
CA ASP A 161 11.31 9.45 -4.52
C ASP A 161 11.89 8.10 -4.07
N MET A 162 11.82 7.80 -2.76
CA MET A 162 12.22 6.47 -2.27
C MET A 162 11.35 5.36 -2.85
N LEU A 163 10.03 5.54 -2.90
CA LEU A 163 9.11 4.56 -3.49
C LEU A 163 9.39 4.33 -4.98
N ILE A 164 9.68 5.38 -5.74
CA ILE A 164 10.06 5.29 -7.15
C ILE A 164 11.37 4.51 -7.29
N ALA A 165 12.38 4.83 -6.48
CA ALA A 165 13.65 4.12 -6.50
C ALA A 165 13.48 2.62 -6.19
N PHE A 166 12.58 2.25 -5.27
CA PHE A 166 12.25 0.84 -5.02
C PHE A 166 11.56 0.16 -6.20
N ASP A 167 10.65 0.85 -6.89
CA ASP A 167 9.98 0.32 -8.08
C ASP A 167 10.97 0.05 -9.22
N GLU A 168 11.96 0.94 -9.43
CA GLU A 168 13.03 0.76 -10.41
C GLU A 168 13.96 -0.43 -10.12
N LEU A 169 14.00 -0.92 -8.88
CA LEU A 169 14.73 -2.14 -8.54
C LEU A 169 14.01 -3.39 -9.05
N MET A 170 12.68 -3.36 -9.20
CA MET A 170 11.89 -4.50 -9.64
C MET A 170 12.11 -4.79 -11.14
N PRO A 171 12.26 -6.07 -11.54
CA PRO A 171 12.36 -6.43 -12.95
C PRO A 171 11.02 -6.19 -13.67
N MET A 172 11.04 -5.71 -14.92
CA MET A 172 9.81 -5.56 -15.70
C MET A 172 9.16 -6.89 -16.12
N TYR A 173 9.99 -7.92 -16.34
CA TYR A 173 9.55 -9.24 -16.77
C TYR A 173 10.06 -10.32 -15.82
N CYS A 174 9.25 -11.34 -15.60
CA CYS A 174 9.64 -12.53 -14.87
C CYS A 174 9.23 -13.80 -15.60
N THR A 175 9.93 -14.91 -15.32
CA THR A 175 9.59 -16.22 -15.85
C THR A 175 8.77 -16.97 -14.80
N VAL A 176 7.57 -17.40 -15.15
CA VAL A 176 6.71 -18.24 -14.30
C VAL A 176 6.49 -19.59 -14.97
N ILE A 177 6.04 -20.56 -14.18
CA ILE A 177 5.48 -21.82 -14.69
C ILE A 177 3.96 -21.71 -14.58
N ARG A 178 3.27 -21.78 -15.71
CA ARG A 178 1.81 -21.88 -15.77
C ARG A 178 1.39 -22.95 -16.77
N ASP A 179 0.32 -23.67 -16.46
CA ASP A 179 -0.17 -24.80 -17.27
C ASP A 179 0.91 -25.87 -17.59
N GLY A 180 1.91 -26.00 -16.72
CA GLY A 180 3.05 -26.91 -16.89
C GLY A 180 4.18 -26.38 -17.79
N GLU A 181 4.02 -25.21 -18.41
CA GLU A 181 5.00 -24.61 -19.31
C GLU A 181 5.64 -23.36 -18.70
N LYS A 182 6.85 -23.02 -19.18
CA LYS A 182 7.55 -21.79 -18.77
C LYS A 182 7.11 -20.65 -19.67
N GLU A 183 6.51 -19.63 -19.09
CA GLU A 183 6.11 -18.41 -19.80
C GLU A 183 6.83 -17.18 -19.21
N VAL A 184 7.04 -16.17 -20.06
CA VAL A 184 7.56 -14.87 -19.62
C VAL A 184 6.39 -13.91 -19.55
N ILE A 185 6.15 -13.37 -18.37
CA ILE A 185 5.05 -12.43 -18.10
C ILE A 185 5.59 -11.10 -17.60
N LEU A 186 4.74 -10.08 -17.60
CA LEU A 186 5.02 -8.85 -16.88
C LEU A 186 4.99 -9.15 -15.37
N THR A 187 5.95 -8.60 -14.63
CA THR A 187 6.00 -8.75 -13.16
C THR A 187 4.73 -8.22 -12.48
N GLN A 188 4.06 -7.25 -13.12
CA GLN A 188 2.78 -6.69 -12.65
C GLN A 188 1.62 -7.70 -12.67
N ASP A 189 1.72 -8.75 -13.50
CA ASP A 189 0.67 -9.77 -13.65
C ASP A 189 0.98 -11.04 -12.83
N LEU A 190 2.00 -10.97 -11.97
CA LEU A 190 2.38 -12.02 -11.03
C LEU A 190 1.36 -12.09 -9.88
N VAL A 191 0.94 -13.29 -9.50
CA VAL A 191 -0.04 -13.51 -8.43
C VAL A 191 0.46 -14.47 -7.35
N ALA A 192 -0.10 -14.36 -6.15
CA ALA A 192 0.21 -15.27 -5.05
C ALA A 192 -0.11 -16.73 -5.41
N GLY A 193 0.91 -17.59 -5.29
CA GLY A 193 0.88 -19.00 -5.65
C GLY A 193 1.64 -19.34 -6.93
N ASP A 194 1.99 -18.36 -7.77
CA ASP A 194 2.81 -18.61 -8.97
C ASP A 194 4.16 -19.28 -8.61
N THR A 195 4.61 -20.19 -9.47
CA THR A 195 5.90 -20.87 -9.32
C THR A 195 6.93 -20.23 -10.23
N LEU A 196 8.03 -19.75 -9.63
CA LEU A 196 9.06 -18.95 -10.31
C LEU A 196 10.37 -19.73 -10.41
N PRO A 197 10.79 -20.16 -11.62
CA PRO A 197 12.16 -20.62 -11.85
C PRO A 197 13.13 -19.43 -11.92
N ILE A 198 14.01 -19.32 -10.94
CA ILE A 198 14.97 -18.21 -10.83
C ILE A 198 16.36 -18.68 -11.26
N LYS A 199 17.03 -17.88 -12.09
CA LYS A 199 18.39 -18.12 -12.57
C LYS A 199 19.38 -17.12 -11.98
N TYR A 200 20.66 -17.48 -12.02
CA TYR A 200 21.74 -16.57 -11.66
C TYR A 200 21.67 -15.25 -12.44
N GLY A 201 21.91 -14.13 -11.76
CA GLY A 201 21.89 -12.78 -12.33
C GLY A 201 20.49 -12.17 -12.48
N GLN A 202 19.42 -12.89 -12.11
CA GLN A 202 18.07 -12.34 -12.11
C GLN A 202 17.76 -11.63 -10.78
N ARG A 203 17.01 -10.53 -10.86
CA ARG A 203 16.41 -9.88 -9.69
C ARG A 203 15.12 -10.61 -9.29
N LEU A 204 14.78 -10.54 -8.01
CA LEU A 204 13.55 -11.15 -7.50
C LEU A 204 12.33 -10.27 -7.87
N PRO A 205 11.29 -10.82 -8.52
CA PRO A 205 10.11 -10.05 -8.95
C PRO A 205 9.08 -9.76 -7.84
N ALA A 206 9.15 -10.49 -6.73
CA ALA A 206 8.27 -10.35 -5.57
C ALA A 206 8.90 -11.05 -4.36
N ASP A 207 8.21 -11.00 -3.22
CA ASP A 207 8.53 -11.82 -2.05
C ASP A 207 8.25 -13.30 -2.35
N ILE A 208 9.30 -14.12 -2.26
CA ILE A 208 9.28 -15.52 -2.72
C ILE A 208 9.69 -16.44 -1.59
N ARG A 209 8.96 -17.55 -1.45
CA ARG A 209 9.35 -18.66 -0.60
C ARG A 209 10.12 -19.71 -1.40
N PHE A 210 11.40 -19.85 -1.10
CA PHE A 210 12.25 -20.88 -1.70
C PHE A 210 11.92 -22.26 -1.12
N PHE A 211 11.66 -23.23 -2.00
CA PHE A 211 11.44 -24.63 -1.63
C PHE A 211 12.49 -25.58 -2.22
N SER A 212 13.20 -25.16 -3.25
CA SER A 212 14.33 -25.88 -3.85
C SER A 212 15.41 -24.88 -4.23
N THR A 213 16.64 -25.07 -3.73
CA THR A 213 17.79 -24.21 -4.04
C THR A 213 19.02 -25.08 -4.27
N THR A 214 19.92 -24.61 -5.14
CA THR A 214 21.21 -25.25 -5.42
C THR A 214 22.29 -24.17 -5.40
N GLY A 215 22.99 -24.03 -4.25
CA GLY A 215 24.03 -23.01 -4.08
C GLY A 215 23.51 -21.58 -4.27
N LEU A 216 22.27 -21.29 -3.84
CA LEU A 216 21.66 -19.98 -4.03
C LEU A 216 22.26 -18.97 -3.04
N GLU A 217 22.83 -17.90 -3.58
CA GLU A 217 23.27 -16.74 -2.82
C GLU A 217 22.46 -15.52 -3.23
N LEU A 218 21.95 -14.78 -2.25
CA LEU A 218 21.21 -13.54 -2.48
C LEU A 218 22.00 -12.35 -1.97
N ASN A 219 21.94 -11.27 -2.74
CA ASN A 219 22.43 -9.97 -2.34
C ASN A 219 21.28 -9.16 -1.73
N ASN A 220 21.38 -8.89 -0.43
CA ASN A 220 20.36 -8.16 0.31
C ASN A 220 20.75 -6.71 0.60
N VAL A 221 21.73 -6.13 -0.10
CA VAL A 221 22.19 -4.73 0.13
C VAL A 221 21.03 -3.74 0.13
N ALA A 222 20.07 -3.90 -0.79
CA ALA A 222 18.92 -3.00 -0.89
C ALA A 222 18.02 -3.03 0.37
N LEU A 223 18.00 -4.15 1.10
CA LEU A 223 17.15 -4.34 2.28
C LEU A 223 17.91 -4.15 3.60
N THR A 224 19.17 -4.60 3.67
CA THR A 224 19.95 -4.66 4.93
C THR A 224 21.16 -3.74 4.93
N GLY A 225 21.56 -3.16 3.80
CA GLY A 225 22.79 -2.38 3.65
C GLY A 225 24.08 -3.20 3.69
N HIS A 226 24.01 -4.52 3.86
CA HIS A 226 25.19 -5.38 3.92
C HIS A 226 25.55 -5.98 2.55
N SER A 227 26.77 -5.75 2.09
CA SER A 227 27.28 -6.21 0.79
C SER A 227 27.64 -7.68 0.69
N LYS A 228 27.73 -8.38 1.84
CA LYS A 228 28.07 -9.80 1.86
C LYS A 228 26.86 -10.64 1.40
N PRO A 229 27.00 -11.45 0.33
CA PRO A 229 25.94 -12.36 -0.08
C PRO A 229 25.57 -13.34 1.03
N MET A 230 24.28 -13.66 1.13
CA MET A 230 23.78 -14.65 2.09
C MET A 230 23.33 -15.90 1.35
N HIS A 231 23.76 -17.06 1.84
CA HIS A 231 23.35 -18.35 1.31
C HIS A 231 21.92 -18.69 1.77
N ILE A 232 21.07 -19.09 0.83
CA ILE A 232 19.66 -19.40 1.09
C ILE A 232 19.39 -20.89 1.03
N THR A 233 18.81 -21.41 2.11
CA THR A 233 18.33 -22.79 2.23
C THR A 233 16.80 -22.81 2.35
N PRO A 234 16.11 -23.81 1.76
CA PRO A 234 14.65 -23.87 1.78
C PRO A 234 14.05 -24.30 3.12
N LEU A 235 14.87 -24.90 3.99
CA LEU A 235 14.47 -25.32 5.33
C LEU A 235 14.43 -24.09 6.26
N ALA A 236 13.33 -23.96 7.01
CA ALA A 236 13.30 -23.04 8.13
C ALA A 236 14.42 -23.44 9.10
N SER A 237 15.26 -22.49 9.52
CA SER A 237 16.28 -22.78 10.53
C SER A 237 15.57 -23.23 11.81
N GLU A 238 15.58 -24.53 12.09
CA GLU A 238 14.88 -25.11 13.23
C GLU A 238 15.37 -24.62 14.60
N GLY A 239 16.37 -23.73 14.69
CA GLY A 239 17.07 -23.40 15.93
C GLY A 239 17.40 -21.93 16.21
N ARG A 240 16.94 -20.93 15.43
CA ARG A 240 17.18 -19.51 15.77
C ARG A 240 15.88 -18.76 16.06
N GLN A 241 15.66 -18.56 17.37
CA GLN A 241 14.64 -17.78 18.06
C GLN A 241 13.22 -17.77 17.46
N ARG A 242 12.40 -18.68 18.01
CA ARG A 242 10.96 -18.78 17.81
C ARG A 242 10.24 -17.83 18.78
N TYR A 243 10.00 -16.59 18.37
CA TYR A 243 9.06 -15.61 18.96
C TYR A 243 9.33 -15.11 20.39
N SER A 244 9.07 -13.81 20.62
CA SER A 244 8.78 -13.24 21.93
C SER A 244 7.50 -13.90 22.47
N ARG A 245 7.65 -14.72 23.50
CA ARG A 245 6.56 -15.41 24.19
C ARG A 245 5.62 -14.37 24.83
N ILE A 246 4.38 -14.25 24.35
CA ILE A 246 3.30 -13.65 25.15
C ILE A 246 2.65 -14.82 25.90
N GLU A 247 3.09 -15.04 27.13
CA GLU A 247 2.39 -15.89 28.08
C GLU A 247 1.12 -15.14 28.53
N TYR A 248 -0.05 -15.65 28.13
CA TYR A 248 -1.26 -15.32 28.87
C TYR A 248 -1.20 -16.10 30.19
N ILE A 249 -0.98 -15.37 31.28
CA ILE A 249 -1.17 -15.87 32.64
C ILE A 249 -2.62 -16.35 32.72
N LYS A 250 -2.81 -17.66 32.96
CA LYS A 250 -4.10 -18.18 33.38
C LYS A 250 -4.16 -18.04 34.90
N ASP A 251 -5.17 -17.31 35.38
CA ASP A 251 -5.62 -17.35 36.77
C ASP A 251 -6.16 -18.74 37.13
#